data_AF-A0AAW6BZQ2-F1
#
_entry.id   AF-A0AAW6BZQ2-F1
#
_cell.length_a   1.000
_cell.length_b   1.000
_cell.length_c   1.000
_cell.angle_alpha   90.00
_cell.angle_beta   90.00
_cell.angle_gamma   90.00
#
_symmetry.space_group_name_H-M   'P 1'
#
loop_
_entity.id
_entity.type
_entity.pdbx_description
1 polymer ?
#
loop_
_entity_poly.entity_id
_entity_poly.type
_entity_poly.pdbx_seq_one_letter_code
_entity_poly.pdbx_strand_id
1 'polypeptide(L)'
;MSELSTTNSQPARTVEAVTLEIQTLQRQAQQLLLGYAIEIGRRLVEVKAMLPHGQWGTYIKEQVGYSQSTANNLMRIFEEYGTAQQSIFGPEAISQAIGNLSYTKALRLLALPADEREAFVEEHNVEDMSTRELEAAIKERDDALRRAEEDRAEREAAEQAREKIAQDMALANERVAQLSRELEELRSRPVEVAVQHAEEEELEQARREAAADARVRVEALENELAAARKQQSDLLNQHQEMDQKLKEARQARRDAMDAQKAAREELKQTREALERARKELRASGNKEITQFGVYFEACQEDFSRMMGILHKLKAGGDDEGRAKLTAAGGALLGAMEKQLAPFREEGAASC
;
A
#
# COMPACT_ATOMS: atom_id res chain seq x y z
N MET A 1 3.69 20.92 -75.78
CA MET A 1 4.54 20.09 -74.89
C MET A 1 4.60 20.77 -73.54
N SER A 2 3.80 20.30 -72.59
CA SER A 2 3.98 20.57 -71.16
C SER A 2 3.48 19.32 -70.43
N GLU A 3 4.41 18.40 -70.18
CA GLU A 3 4.19 17.26 -69.30
C GLU A 3 4.37 17.75 -67.86
N LEU A 4 3.26 17.86 -67.12
CA LEU A 4 3.28 17.98 -65.68
C LEU A 4 3.42 16.57 -65.10
N SER A 5 4.66 16.16 -64.89
CA SER A 5 4.99 14.96 -64.12
C SER A 5 4.73 15.23 -62.65
N THR A 6 3.53 14.87 -62.19
CA THR A 6 3.18 14.80 -60.77
C THR A 6 3.99 13.68 -60.14
N THR A 7 5.07 14.01 -59.44
CA THR A 7 5.82 13.09 -58.60
C THR A 7 4.98 12.74 -57.37
N ASN A 8 4.21 11.65 -57.46
CA ASN A 8 3.56 11.04 -56.30
C ASN A 8 4.61 10.26 -55.50
N SER A 9 5.44 10.97 -54.74
CA SER A 9 6.31 10.37 -53.72
C SER A 9 5.48 10.08 -52.48
N GLN A 10 4.79 8.94 -52.47
CA GLN A 10 4.33 8.36 -51.20
C GLN A 10 5.57 7.98 -50.38
N PRO A 11 5.66 8.38 -49.10
CA PRO A 11 6.75 7.95 -48.23
C PRO A 11 6.80 6.42 -48.20
N ALA A 12 8.01 5.86 -48.29
CA ALA A 12 8.22 4.42 -48.31
C ALA A 12 7.52 3.77 -47.10
N ARG A 13 6.61 2.82 -47.34
CA ARG A 13 5.92 2.11 -46.26
C ARG A 13 6.91 1.22 -45.53
N THR A 14 7.40 1.67 -44.38
CA THR A 14 8.27 0.89 -43.53
C THR A 14 7.46 -0.05 -42.62
N VAL A 15 8.08 -1.10 -42.10
CA VAL A 15 7.44 -2.04 -41.16
C VAL A 15 6.99 -1.30 -39.90
N GLU A 16 7.76 -0.32 -39.44
CA GLU A 16 7.46 0.50 -38.26
C GLU A 16 6.21 1.36 -38.48
N ALA A 17 6.09 1.99 -39.66
CA ALA A 17 4.92 2.79 -40.00
C ALA A 17 3.64 1.93 -40.03
N VAL A 18 3.71 0.76 -40.67
CA VAL A 18 2.57 -0.18 -40.73
C VAL A 18 2.24 -0.73 -39.34
N THR A 19 3.24 -1.00 -38.51
CA THR A 19 3.03 -1.46 -37.12
C THR A 19 2.31 -0.40 -36.27
N LEU A 20 2.69 0.87 -36.41
CA LEU A 20 2.03 1.98 -35.72
C LEU A 20 0.57 2.16 -36.18
N GLU A 21 0.31 2.01 -37.49
CA GLU A 21 -1.05 2.02 -38.04
C GLU A 21 -1.91 0.89 -37.45
N ILE A 22 -1.36 -0.35 -37.37
CA ILE A 22 -2.05 -1.49 -36.76
C ILE A 22 -2.39 -1.21 -35.30
N GLN A 23 -1.43 -0.71 -34.52
CA GLN A 23 -1.65 -0.37 -33.11
C GLN A 23 -2.70 0.73 -32.93
N THR A 24 -2.72 1.71 -33.83
CA THR A 24 -3.73 2.78 -33.85
C THR A 24 -5.13 2.21 -34.09
N LEU A 25 -5.29 1.33 -35.08
CA LEU A 25 -6.56 0.65 -35.37
C LEU A 25 -7.02 -0.22 -34.19
N GLN A 26 -6.10 -0.92 -33.53
CA GLN A 26 -6.40 -1.69 -32.32
C GLN A 26 -6.94 -0.80 -31.19
N ARG A 27 -6.32 0.36 -30.94
CA ARG A 27 -6.77 1.32 -29.93
C ARG A 27 -8.16 1.87 -30.25
N GLN A 28 -8.39 2.27 -31.51
CA GLN A 28 -9.70 2.74 -31.97
C GLN A 28 -10.79 1.67 -31.82
N ALA A 29 -10.48 0.41 -32.16
CA ALA A 29 -11.41 -0.71 -31.97
C ALA A 29 -11.75 -0.92 -30.48
N GLN A 30 -10.78 -0.79 -29.57
CA GLN A 30 -11.01 -0.91 -28.13
C GLN A 30 -11.92 0.21 -27.60
N GLN A 31 -11.65 1.46 -27.97
CA GLN A 31 -12.48 2.61 -27.63
C GLN A 31 -13.92 2.41 -28.08
N LEU A 32 -14.11 1.98 -29.33
CA LEU A 32 -15.43 1.73 -29.91
C LEU A 32 -16.17 0.58 -29.21
N LEU A 33 -15.47 -0.50 -28.86
CA LEU A 33 -16.05 -1.60 -28.09
C LEU A 33 -16.46 -1.17 -26.67
N LEU A 34 -15.66 -0.36 -25.98
CA LEU A 34 -16.03 0.18 -24.67
C LEU A 34 -17.25 1.12 -24.78
N GLY A 35 -17.27 1.98 -25.80
CA GLY A 35 -18.43 2.84 -26.08
C GLY A 35 -19.71 2.04 -26.33
N TYR A 36 -19.64 0.96 -27.11
CA TYR A 36 -20.79 0.07 -27.31
C TYR A 36 -21.19 -0.67 -26.03
N ALA A 37 -20.23 -1.10 -25.21
CA ALA A 37 -20.52 -1.76 -23.94
C ALA A 37 -21.36 -0.84 -23.02
N ILE A 38 -21.04 0.46 -23.00
CA ILE A 38 -21.77 1.48 -22.23
C ILE A 38 -23.17 1.70 -22.80
N GLU A 39 -23.32 1.88 -24.11
CA GLU A 39 -24.66 2.08 -24.70
C GLU A 39 -25.55 0.84 -24.55
N ILE A 40 -24.99 -0.37 -24.70
CA ILE A 40 -25.72 -1.62 -24.41
C ILE A 40 -26.11 -1.66 -22.94
N GLY A 41 -25.19 -1.34 -22.02
CA GLY A 41 -25.48 -1.22 -20.59
C GLY A 41 -26.64 -0.27 -20.29
N ARG A 42 -26.68 0.89 -20.94
CA ARG A 42 -27.78 1.86 -20.83
C ARG A 42 -29.13 1.26 -21.24
N ARG A 43 -29.19 0.58 -22.39
CA ARG A 43 -30.44 -0.07 -22.86
C ARG A 43 -30.85 -1.22 -21.94
N LEU A 44 -29.89 -1.94 -21.38
CA LEU A 44 -30.16 -3.01 -20.43
C LEU A 44 -30.78 -2.46 -19.14
N VAL A 45 -30.30 -1.32 -18.61
CA VAL A 45 -30.92 -0.62 -17.47
C VAL A 45 -32.34 -0.17 -17.82
N GLU A 46 -32.53 0.44 -18.99
CA GLU A 46 -33.85 0.90 -19.47
C GLU A 46 -34.86 -0.24 -19.57
N VAL A 47 -34.50 -1.34 -20.23
CA VAL A 47 -35.38 -2.50 -20.38
C VAL A 47 -35.65 -3.17 -19.03
N LYS A 48 -34.65 -3.26 -18.14
CA LYS A 48 -34.84 -3.83 -16.79
C LYS A 48 -35.86 -3.05 -15.98
N ALA A 49 -35.95 -1.72 -16.16
CA ALA A 49 -36.94 -0.88 -15.51
C ALA A 49 -38.37 -1.06 -16.07
N MET A 50 -38.50 -1.50 -17.33
CA MET A 50 -39.79 -1.76 -17.98
C MET A 50 -40.34 -3.17 -17.74
N LEU A 51 -39.48 -4.11 -17.35
CA LEU A 51 -39.86 -5.52 -17.18
C LEU A 51 -40.48 -5.78 -15.80
N PRO A 52 -41.52 -6.63 -15.73
CA PRO A 52 -42.03 -7.15 -14.46
C PRO A 52 -40.96 -7.91 -13.66
N HIS A 53 -41.07 -7.85 -12.33
CA HIS A 53 -40.18 -8.60 -11.44
C HIS A 53 -40.14 -10.09 -11.80
N GLY A 54 -38.92 -10.66 -11.82
CA GLY A 54 -38.70 -12.09 -12.11
C GLY A 54 -38.51 -12.45 -13.59
N GLN A 55 -38.81 -11.55 -14.53
CA GLN A 55 -38.68 -11.85 -15.98
C GLN A 55 -37.30 -11.53 -16.58
N TRP A 56 -36.46 -10.80 -15.85
CA TRP A 56 -35.14 -10.33 -16.30
C TRP A 56 -34.25 -11.47 -16.83
N GLY A 57 -34.16 -12.57 -16.07
CA GLY A 57 -33.29 -13.69 -16.43
C GLY A 57 -33.67 -14.38 -17.74
N THR A 58 -34.97 -14.57 -17.97
CA THR A 58 -35.53 -15.15 -19.21
C THR A 58 -35.32 -14.21 -20.39
N TYR A 59 -35.66 -12.92 -20.21
CA TYR A 59 -35.51 -11.91 -21.25
C TYR A 59 -34.06 -11.82 -21.75
N ILE A 60 -33.09 -11.76 -20.83
CA ILE A 60 -31.68 -11.62 -21.20
C ILE A 60 -31.15 -12.84 -21.95
N LYS A 61 -31.57 -14.05 -21.54
CA LYS A 61 -31.14 -15.28 -22.18
C LYS A 61 -31.77 -15.47 -23.55
N GLU A 62 -33.08 -15.22 -23.69
CA GLU A 62 -33.84 -15.58 -24.88
C GLU A 62 -33.90 -14.47 -25.92
N GLN A 63 -33.99 -13.20 -25.50
CA GLN A 63 -34.15 -12.06 -26.42
C GLN A 63 -32.82 -11.38 -26.75
N VAL A 64 -31.92 -11.26 -25.78
CA VAL A 64 -30.63 -10.58 -25.95
C VAL A 64 -29.48 -11.58 -26.23
N GLY A 65 -29.63 -12.83 -25.81
CA GLY A 65 -28.62 -13.88 -25.99
C GLY A 65 -27.40 -13.74 -25.06
N TYR A 66 -27.54 -13.02 -23.95
CA TYR A 66 -26.46 -12.82 -22.97
C TYR A 66 -26.65 -13.71 -21.74
N SER A 67 -25.55 -13.92 -21.02
CA SER A 67 -25.63 -14.39 -19.64
C SER A 67 -26.07 -13.23 -18.73
N GLN A 68 -26.69 -13.56 -17.59
CA GLN A 68 -27.05 -12.54 -16.61
C GLN A 68 -25.82 -11.78 -16.09
N SER A 69 -24.68 -12.45 -15.90
CA SER A 69 -23.44 -11.82 -15.45
C SER A 69 -22.87 -10.86 -16.50
N THR A 70 -22.92 -11.22 -17.80
CA THR A 70 -22.53 -10.31 -18.89
C THR A 70 -23.41 -9.06 -18.90
N ALA A 71 -24.74 -9.23 -18.83
CA ALA A 71 -25.67 -8.11 -18.82
C ALA A 71 -25.46 -7.20 -17.60
N ASN A 72 -25.28 -7.78 -16.41
CA ASN A 72 -25.00 -7.01 -15.20
C ASN A 72 -23.66 -6.26 -15.28
N ASN A 73 -22.61 -6.85 -15.84
CA ASN A 73 -21.32 -6.17 -16.01
C ASN A 73 -21.43 -4.98 -16.98
N LEU A 74 -22.16 -5.12 -18.09
CA LEU A 74 -22.42 -4.03 -19.02
C LEU A 74 -23.23 -2.90 -18.39
N MET A 75 -24.26 -3.24 -17.61
CA MET A 75 -25.04 -2.25 -16.84
C MET A 75 -24.16 -1.50 -15.85
N ARG A 76 -23.31 -2.21 -15.08
CA ARG A 76 -22.37 -1.57 -14.13
C ARG A 76 -21.40 -0.62 -14.82
N ILE A 77 -20.85 -1.02 -15.97
CA ILE A 77 -19.99 -0.16 -16.78
C ILE A 77 -20.71 1.13 -17.19
N PHE A 78 -21.98 1.04 -17.60
CA PHE A 78 -22.80 2.22 -17.88
C PHE A 78 -23.06 3.07 -16.63
N GLU A 79 -23.43 2.44 -15.50
CA GLU A 79 -23.72 3.14 -14.25
C GLU A 79 -22.52 3.92 -13.72
N GLU A 80 -21.30 3.44 -13.97
CA GLU A 80 -20.06 4.02 -13.44
C GLU A 80 -19.34 4.94 -14.43
N TYR A 81 -19.40 4.65 -15.74
CA TYR A 81 -18.68 5.40 -16.78
C TYR A 81 -19.60 6.13 -17.77
N GLY A 82 -20.88 5.75 -17.85
CA GLY A 82 -21.85 6.29 -18.81
C GLY A 82 -22.86 7.29 -18.22
N THR A 83 -23.11 7.26 -16.91
CA THR A 83 -23.98 8.22 -16.21
C THR A 83 -23.39 9.63 -16.20
N ALA A 84 -22.05 9.76 -16.18
CA ALA A 84 -21.35 11.05 -16.34
C ALA A 84 -21.66 11.74 -17.68
N GLN A 85 -22.13 11.00 -18.71
CA GLN A 85 -22.55 11.58 -20.00
C GLN A 85 -23.95 12.22 -19.99
N GLN A 86 -24.71 12.12 -18.89
CA GLN A 86 -26.06 12.70 -18.78
C GLN A 86 -26.10 14.09 -18.13
N SER A 87 -24.96 14.61 -17.66
CA SER A 87 -24.89 15.96 -17.08
C SER A 87 -25.11 17.02 -18.16
N ILE A 88 -26.06 17.93 -17.93
CA ILE A 88 -26.45 19.04 -18.81
C ILE A 88 -25.28 20.02 -19.08
N PHE A 89 -24.19 19.94 -18.30
CA PHE A 89 -23.00 20.80 -18.39
C PHE A 89 -21.80 20.14 -19.11
N GLY A 90 -22.08 19.36 -20.17
CA GLY A 90 -21.07 18.88 -21.10
C GLY A 90 -20.58 17.46 -20.80
N PRO A 91 -19.95 16.79 -21.79
CA PRO A 91 -19.47 15.45 -21.59
C PRO A 91 -18.26 15.53 -20.65
N GLU A 92 -18.42 15.05 -19.42
CA GLU A 92 -17.35 14.26 -18.81
C GLU A 92 -17.31 12.96 -19.62
N ALA A 93 -16.85 13.08 -20.87
CA ALA A 93 -16.46 11.94 -21.66
C ALA A 93 -15.54 11.14 -20.78
N ILE A 94 -15.79 9.83 -20.66
CA ILE A 94 -14.83 8.85 -20.15
C ILE A 94 -13.45 9.39 -20.47
N SER A 95 -12.66 9.74 -19.44
CA SER A 95 -11.43 10.47 -19.68
C SER A 95 -10.61 9.74 -20.73
N GLN A 96 -9.84 10.46 -21.55
CA GLN A 96 -9.13 9.81 -22.66
C GLN A 96 -8.29 8.62 -22.18
N ALA A 97 -7.76 8.70 -20.96
CA ALA A 97 -7.07 7.61 -20.27
C ALA A 97 -7.92 6.35 -20.11
N ILE A 98 -9.17 6.47 -19.63
CA ILE A 98 -10.08 5.33 -19.45
C ILE A 98 -10.70 4.90 -20.79
N GLY A 99 -10.96 5.85 -21.69
CA GLY A 99 -11.55 5.60 -23.01
C GLY A 99 -10.65 4.75 -23.89
N ASN A 100 -9.32 4.86 -23.74
CA ASN A 100 -8.33 4.04 -24.43
C ASN A 100 -8.27 2.58 -23.94
N LEU A 101 -8.96 2.23 -22.85
CA LEU A 101 -8.92 0.90 -22.27
C LEU A 101 -9.92 -0.05 -22.92
N SER A 102 -9.60 -1.34 -22.90
CA SER A 102 -10.56 -2.38 -23.24
C SER A 102 -11.66 -2.50 -22.18
N TYR A 103 -12.84 -2.96 -22.59
CA TYR A 103 -13.98 -3.28 -21.70
C TYR A 103 -13.56 -4.08 -20.45
N THR A 104 -12.72 -5.10 -20.63
CA THR A 104 -12.27 -5.94 -19.53
C THR A 104 -11.43 -5.15 -18.52
N LYS A 105 -10.54 -4.26 -18.98
CA LYS A 105 -9.74 -3.41 -18.07
C LYS A 105 -10.61 -2.40 -17.34
N ALA A 106 -11.52 -1.73 -18.04
CA ALA A 106 -12.48 -0.80 -17.44
C ALA A 106 -13.32 -1.50 -16.34
N LEU A 107 -13.77 -2.74 -16.58
CA LEU A 107 -14.51 -3.51 -15.58
C LEU A 107 -13.68 -3.83 -14.33
N ARG A 108 -12.38 -4.10 -14.48
CA ARG A 108 -11.49 -4.35 -13.33
C ARG A 108 -11.23 -3.09 -12.52
N LEU A 109 -11.17 -1.93 -13.16
CA LEU A 109 -10.98 -0.64 -12.48
C LEU A 109 -12.17 -0.26 -11.59
N LEU A 110 -13.35 -0.86 -11.76
CA LEU A 110 -14.47 -0.69 -10.83
C LEU A 110 -14.20 -1.22 -9.42
N ALA A 111 -13.11 -1.97 -9.21
CA ALA A 111 -12.63 -2.31 -7.88
C ALA A 111 -12.08 -1.08 -7.11
N LEU A 112 -11.65 -0.03 -7.84
CA LEU A 112 -11.18 1.22 -7.25
C LEU A 112 -12.35 2.21 -7.02
N PRO A 113 -12.23 3.10 -6.03
CA PRO A 113 -13.08 4.29 -5.91
C PRO A 113 -13.08 5.12 -7.19
N ALA A 114 -14.21 5.71 -7.56
CA ALA A 114 -14.40 6.39 -8.85
C ALA A 114 -13.40 7.54 -9.08
N ASP A 115 -13.09 8.28 -8.02
CA ASP A 115 -12.15 9.39 -7.96
C ASP A 115 -10.68 8.97 -8.11
N GLU A 116 -10.33 7.73 -7.77
CA GLU A 116 -8.96 7.22 -7.84
C GLU A 116 -8.64 6.53 -9.18
N ARG A 117 -9.66 6.14 -9.97
CA ARG A 117 -9.49 5.32 -11.18
C ARG A 117 -8.62 5.99 -12.23
N GLU A 118 -8.84 7.27 -12.51
CA GLU A 118 -8.10 8.01 -13.53
C GLU A 118 -6.63 8.18 -13.15
N ALA A 119 -6.36 8.66 -11.93
CA ALA A 119 -5.01 8.78 -11.40
C ALA A 119 -4.27 7.43 -11.40
N PHE A 120 -4.96 6.35 -11.06
CA PHE A 120 -4.37 5.00 -11.11
C PHE A 120 -4.00 4.58 -12.54
N VAL A 121 -4.85 4.87 -13.53
CA VAL A 121 -4.58 4.56 -14.94
C VAL A 121 -3.34 5.28 -15.45
N GLU A 122 -3.20 6.56 -15.12
CA GLU A 122 -2.07 7.39 -15.51
C GLU A 122 -0.76 6.97 -14.82
N GLU A 123 -0.78 6.78 -13.49
CA GLU A 123 0.41 6.43 -12.72
C GLU A 123 0.96 5.04 -13.08
N HIS A 124 0.07 4.08 -13.35
CA HIS A 124 0.46 2.68 -13.58
C HIS A 124 0.56 2.31 -15.07
N ASN A 125 0.28 3.25 -15.98
CA ASN A 125 0.22 3.02 -17.43
C ASN A 125 -0.62 1.77 -17.78
N VAL A 126 -1.87 1.76 -17.30
CA VAL A 126 -2.77 0.60 -17.42
C VAL A 126 -3.09 0.24 -18.88
N GLU A 127 -2.89 1.17 -19.81
CA GLU A 127 -3.06 0.94 -21.24
C GLU A 127 -2.14 -0.19 -21.75
N ASP A 128 -0.89 -0.22 -21.30
CA ASP A 128 0.11 -1.20 -21.74
C ASP A 128 0.14 -2.48 -20.89
N MET A 129 -0.49 -2.46 -19.71
CA MET A 129 -0.56 -3.63 -18.82
C MET A 129 -1.48 -4.72 -19.38
N SER A 130 -1.16 -5.99 -19.13
CA SER A 130 -2.13 -7.08 -19.31
C SER A 130 -3.24 -7.00 -18.25
N THR A 131 -4.39 -7.62 -18.51
CA THR A 131 -5.49 -7.67 -17.53
C THR A 131 -5.10 -8.37 -16.23
N ARG A 132 -4.17 -9.34 -16.29
CA ARG A 132 -3.65 -10.04 -15.10
C ARG A 132 -2.72 -9.16 -14.28
N GLU A 133 -1.88 -8.35 -14.94
CA GLU A 133 -1.02 -7.40 -14.25
C GLU A 133 -1.85 -6.28 -13.60
N LEU A 134 -2.90 -5.81 -14.27
CA LEU A 134 -3.85 -4.85 -13.69
C LEU A 134 -4.51 -5.42 -12.42
N GLU A 135 -5.01 -6.65 -12.47
CA GLU A 135 -5.59 -7.33 -11.30
C GLU A 135 -4.56 -7.48 -10.17
N ALA A 136 -3.31 -7.81 -10.49
CA ALA A 136 -2.24 -7.91 -9.51
C ALA A 136 -1.90 -6.55 -8.87
N ALA A 137 -1.85 -5.48 -9.66
CA ALA A 137 -1.57 -4.13 -9.17
C ALA A 137 -2.68 -3.60 -8.25
N ILE A 138 -3.95 -3.83 -8.60
CA ILE A 138 -5.09 -3.48 -7.74
C ILE A 138 -5.00 -4.26 -6.42
N LYS A 139 -4.76 -5.58 -6.49
CA LYS A 139 -4.64 -6.42 -5.29
C LYS A 139 -3.47 -6.00 -4.41
N GLU A 140 -2.32 -5.69 -4.98
CA GLU A 140 -1.15 -5.22 -4.25
C GLU A 140 -1.43 -3.91 -3.53
N ARG A 141 -2.11 -2.97 -4.21
CA ARG A 141 -2.57 -1.72 -3.60
C ARG A 141 -3.52 -1.98 -2.43
N ASP A 142 -4.51 -2.85 -2.59
CA ASP A 142 -5.50 -3.14 -1.54
C ASP A 142 -4.86 -3.85 -0.33
N ASP A 143 -3.95 -4.79 -0.58
CA ASP A 143 -3.19 -5.46 0.47
C ASP A 143 -2.24 -4.48 1.18
N ALA A 144 -1.66 -3.51 0.45
CA ALA A 144 -0.85 -2.45 1.03
C ALA A 144 -1.67 -1.50 1.90
N LEU A 145 -2.87 -1.10 1.45
CA LEU A 145 -3.79 -0.28 2.25
C LEU A 145 -4.22 -1.00 3.52
N ARG A 146 -4.57 -2.29 3.43
CA ARG A 146 -4.97 -3.09 4.61
C ARG A 146 -3.84 -3.19 5.62
N ARG A 147 -2.61 -3.46 5.16
CA ARG A 147 -1.44 -3.48 6.05
C ARG A 147 -1.17 -2.12 6.67
N ALA A 148 -1.33 -1.03 5.91
CA ALA A 148 -1.16 0.32 6.44
C ALA A 148 -2.21 0.66 7.52
N GLU A 149 -3.44 0.16 7.36
CA GLU A 149 -4.51 0.30 8.35
C GLU A 149 -4.26 -0.55 9.59
N GLU A 150 -3.86 -1.80 9.44
CA GLU A 150 -3.44 -2.69 10.54
C GLU A 150 -2.28 -2.09 11.33
N ASP A 151 -1.23 -1.62 10.65
CA ASP A 151 -0.10 -0.91 11.23
C ASP A 151 -0.54 0.35 11.99
N ARG A 152 -1.53 1.07 11.46
CA ARG A 152 -2.05 2.27 12.10
C ARG A 152 -2.84 1.92 13.37
N ALA A 153 -3.70 0.92 13.30
CA ALA A 153 -4.46 0.44 14.45
C ALA A 153 -3.54 -0.09 15.56
N GLU A 154 -2.48 -0.82 15.21
CA GLU A 154 -1.48 -1.29 16.18
C GLU A 154 -0.75 -0.12 16.85
N ARG A 155 -0.39 0.93 16.11
CA ARG A 155 0.22 2.14 16.67
C ARG A 155 -0.72 2.87 17.61
N GLU A 156 -1.98 3.06 17.21
CA GLU A 156 -2.99 3.71 18.03
C GLU A 156 -3.22 2.90 19.33
N ALA A 157 -3.26 1.57 19.25
CA ALA A 157 -3.35 0.70 20.42
C ALA A 157 -2.11 0.80 21.34
N ALA A 158 -0.90 0.85 20.77
CA ALA A 158 0.34 1.01 21.52
C ALA A 158 0.43 2.39 22.20
N GLU A 159 -0.05 3.45 21.55
CA GLU A 159 -0.11 4.79 22.12
C GLU A 159 -1.13 4.87 23.27
N GLN A 160 -2.31 4.25 23.12
CA GLN A 160 -3.29 4.14 24.20
C GLN A 160 -2.76 3.33 25.40
N ALA A 161 -2.02 2.24 25.15
CA ALA A 161 -1.39 1.45 26.21
C ALA A 161 -0.35 2.27 26.99
N ARG A 162 0.46 3.08 26.28
CA ARG A 162 1.38 4.05 26.87
C ARG A 162 0.68 5.07 27.75
N GLU A 163 -0.40 5.66 27.25
CA GLU A 163 -1.14 6.67 27.99
C GLU A 163 -1.74 6.09 29.27
N LYS A 164 -2.30 4.87 29.22
CA LYS A 164 -2.78 4.16 30.42
C LYS A 164 -1.66 3.91 31.43
N ILE A 165 -0.51 3.41 31.00
CA ILE A 165 0.63 3.17 31.90
C ILE A 165 1.13 4.49 32.52
N ALA A 166 1.12 5.60 31.75
CA ALA A 166 1.47 6.91 32.27
C ALA A 166 0.44 7.43 33.31
N GLN A 167 -0.85 7.18 33.09
CA GLN A 167 -1.91 7.50 34.06
C GLN A 167 -1.77 6.66 35.33
N ASP A 168 -1.56 5.35 35.20
CA ASP A 168 -1.34 4.44 36.34
C ASP A 168 -0.11 4.84 37.15
N MET A 169 0.97 5.26 36.47
CA MET A 169 2.16 5.77 37.11
C MET A 169 1.90 7.07 37.89
N ALA A 170 1.09 7.98 37.35
CA ALA A 170 0.70 9.20 38.05
C ALA A 170 -0.11 8.90 39.32
N LEU A 171 -1.06 7.97 39.25
CA LEU A 171 -1.84 7.51 40.41
C LEU A 171 -0.96 6.81 41.45
N ALA A 172 -0.01 5.97 41.02
CA ALA A 172 0.94 5.32 41.91
C ALA A 172 1.85 6.35 42.62
N ASN A 173 2.32 7.37 41.90
CA ASN A 173 3.11 8.46 42.48
C ASN A 173 2.31 9.22 43.55
N GLU A 174 1.04 9.52 43.27
CA GLU A 174 0.16 10.18 44.23
C GLU A 174 -0.07 9.32 45.47
N ARG A 175 -0.32 8.02 45.31
CA ARG A 175 -0.52 7.09 46.43
C ARG A 175 0.72 6.99 47.32
N VAL A 176 1.91 6.89 46.73
CA VAL A 176 3.18 6.88 47.48
C VAL A 176 3.36 8.20 48.24
N ALA A 177 3.01 9.34 47.64
CA ALA A 177 3.10 10.63 48.31
C ALA A 177 2.10 10.77 49.47
N GLN A 178 0.86 10.29 49.31
CA GLN A 178 -0.17 10.27 50.36
C GLN A 178 0.25 9.40 51.55
N LEU A 179 0.62 8.13 51.30
CA LEU A 179 1.09 7.21 52.34
C LEU A 179 2.32 7.74 53.07
N SER A 180 3.23 8.42 52.35
CA SER A 180 4.41 9.03 52.97
C SER A 180 4.03 10.19 53.91
N ARG A 181 3.00 10.98 53.58
CA ARG A 181 2.50 12.07 54.44
C ARG A 181 1.77 11.51 55.65
N GLU A 182 0.90 10.52 55.47
CA GLU A 182 0.16 9.87 56.56
C GLU A 182 1.13 9.24 57.59
N LEU A 183 2.19 8.59 57.11
CA LEU A 183 3.23 8.02 57.96
C LEU A 183 3.96 9.10 58.78
N GLU A 184 4.28 10.24 58.17
CA GLU A 184 4.95 11.35 58.85
C GLU A 184 4.04 12.03 59.89
N GLU A 185 2.76 12.20 59.57
CA GLU A 185 1.75 12.75 60.49
C GLU A 185 1.53 11.84 61.70
N LEU A 186 1.45 10.53 61.49
CA LEU A 186 1.33 9.53 62.57
C LEU A 186 2.59 9.48 63.45
N ARG A 187 3.78 9.66 62.87
CA ARG A 187 5.04 9.72 63.62
C ARG A 187 5.22 11.01 64.41
N SER A 188 4.66 12.11 63.93
CA SER A 188 4.77 13.44 64.57
C SER A 188 3.64 13.75 65.55
N ARG A 189 2.56 12.97 65.59
CA ARG A 189 1.43 13.17 66.52
C ARG A 189 1.87 13.02 67.98
N PRO A 190 1.80 14.08 68.80
CA PRO A 190 2.05 13.97 70.23
C PRO A 190 0.94 13.15 70.90
N VAL A 191 1.29 12.34 71.91
CA VAL A 191 0.32 11.60 72.72
C VAL A 191 -0.43 12.61 73.59
N GLU A 192 -1.59 13.09 73.14
CA GLU A 192 -2.46 13.97 73.92
C GLU A 192 -3.13 13.20 75.05
N VAL A 193 -3.01 13.73 76.26
CA VAL A 193 -3.59 13.14 77.47
C VAL A 193 -4.41 14.22 78.16
N ALA A 194 -5.72 14.03 78.24
CA ALA A 194 -6.60 14.89 79.01
C ALA A 194 -6.31 14.66 80.50
N VAL A 195 -5.64 15.63 81.14
CA VAL A 195 -5.33 15.58 82.57
C VAL A 195 -6.53 16.06 83.37
N GLN A 196 -7.54 15.20 83.60
CA GLN A 196 -8.56 15.44 84.63
C GLN A 196 -8.95 14.11 85.31
N HIS A 197 -8.35 13.87 86.50
CA HIS A 197 -8.75 12.90 87.53
C HIS A 197 -8.87 11.40 87.16
N ALA A 198 -7.77 10.74 86.79
CA ALA A 198 -7.68 9.27 86.77
C ALA A 198 -6.43 8.81 87.55
N GLU A 199 -6.45 7.57 88.07
CA GLU A 199 -5.29 6.97 88.76
C GLU A 199 -4.09 6.85 87.81
N GLU A 200 -2.89 7.13 88.32
CA GLU A 200 -1.66 7.27 87.54
C GLU A 200 -1.29 5.98 86.76
N GLU A 201 -1.66 4.81 87.29
CA GLU A 201 -1.50 3.50 86.63
C GLU A 201 -2.45 3.30 85.44
N GLU A 202 -3.72 3.70 85.54
CA GLU A 202 -4.67 3.59 84.41
C GLU A 202 -4.28 4.53 83.25
N LEU A 203 -3.75 5.71 83.59
CA LEU A 203 -3.17 6.67 82.63
C LEU A 203 -1.91 6.13 81.94
N GLU A 204 -1.03 5.43 82.66
CA GLU A 204 0.12 4.76 82.06
C GLU A 204 -0.29 3.59 81.16
N GLN A 205 -1.28 2.80 81.57
CA GLN A 205 -1.76 1.65 80.83
C GLN A 205 -2.45 2.09 79.53
N ALA A 206 -3.30 3.12 79.60
CA ALA A 206 -3.90 3.76 78.41
C ALA A 206 -2.84 4.35 77.46
N ARG A 207 -1.75 4.94 77.99
CA ARG A 207 -0.61 5.41 77.17
C ARG A 207 0.13 4.27 76.49
N ARG A 208 0.33 3.14 77.18
CA ARG A 208 1.01 1.96 76.61
C ARG A 208 0.16 1.30 75.53
N GLU A 209 -1.15 1.17 75.74
CA GLU A 209 -2.07 0.67 74.72
C GLU A 209 -2.14 1.60 73.51
N ALA A 210 -2.29 2.91 73.71
CA ALA A 210 -2.28 3.89 72.62
C ALA A 210 -0.94 3.90 71.84
N ALA A 211 0.19 3.72 72.53
CA ALA A 211 1.51 3.61 71.90
C ALA A 211 1.69 2.29 71.15
N ALA A 212 1.12 1.18 71.63
CA ALA A 212 1.14 -0.11 70.94
C ALA A 212 0.27 -0.06 69.66
N ASP A 213 -0.94 0.49 69.75
CA ASP A 213 -1.83 0.69 68.60
C ASP A 213 -1.21 1.61 67.55
N ALA A 214 -0.55 2.70 67.98
CA ALA A 214 0.18 3.59 67.08
C ALA A 214 1.34 2.87 66.37
N ARG A 215 2.07 1.99 67.07
CA ARG A 215 3.15 1.18 66.47
C ARG A 215 2.63 0.22 65.41
N VAL A 216 1.56 -0.51 65.69
CA VAL A 216 0.92 -1.43 64.73
C VAL A 216 0.45 -0.66 63.48
N ARG A 217 -0.07 0.55 63.67
CA ARG A 217 -0.56 1.39 62.56
C ARG A 217 0.57 1.97 61.71
N VAL A 218 1.69 2.35 62.34
CA VAL A 218 2.93 2.77 61.64
C VAL A 218 3.51 1.60 60.85
N GLU A 219 3.62 0.41 61.43
CA GLU A 219 4.12 -0.79 60.74
C GLU A 219 3.23 -1.18 59.55
N ALA A 220 1.90 -1.09 59.69
CA ALA A 220 0.97 -1.32 58.60
C ALA A 220 1.18 -0.32 57.43
N LEU A 221 1.29 0.98 57.73
CA LEU A 221 1.53 2.00 56.70
C LEU A 221 2.91 1.88 56.05
N GLU A 222 3.94 1.47 56.80
CA GLU A 222 5.28 1.19 56.23
C GLU A 222 5.24 0.05 55.22
N ASN A 223 4.50 -1.03 55.54
CA ASN A 223 4.30 -2.16 54.64
C ASN A 223 3.50 -1.76 53.38
N GLU A 224 2.44 -0.97 53.53
CA GLU A 224 1.68 -0.43 52.40
C GLU A 224 2.53 0.49 51.52
N LEU A 225 3.34 1.36 52.13
CA LEU A 225 4.25 2.25 51.42
C LEU A 225 5.31 1.46 50.64
N ALA A 226 5.88 0.42 51.24
CA ALA A 226 6.85 -0.45 50.58
C ALA A 226 6.22 -1.17 49.36
N ALA A 227 4.99 -1.67 49.50
CA ALA A 227 4.25 -2.29 48.40
C ALA A 227 3.94 -1.28 47.28
N ALA A 228 3.49 -0.06 47.63
CA ALA A 228 3.19 0.99 46.66
C ALA A 228 4.45 1.47 45.91
N ARG A 229 5.59 1.61 46.59
CA ARG A 229 6.89 1.93 45.97
C ARG A 229 7.37 0.83 45.02
N LYS A 230 7.15 -0.43 45.38
CA LYS A 230 7.46 -1.56 44.50
C LYS A 230 6.62 -1.50 43.23
N GLN A 231 5.30 -1.31 43.36
CA GLN A 231 4.39 -1.17 42.20
C GLN A 231 4.78 0.02 41.31
N GLN A 232 5.13 1.16 41.89
CA GLN A 232 5.64 2.33 41.17
C GLN A 232 6.92 2.01 40.37
N SER A 233 7.88 1.31 40.98
CA SER A 233 9.11 0.89 40.29
C SER A 233 8.83 -0.09 39.14
N ASP A 234 7.91 -1.04 39.34
CA ASP A 234 7.55 -2.01 38.30
C ASP A 234 6.87 -1.33 37.11
N LEU A 235 5.96 -0.38 37.36
CA LEU A 235 5.33 0.45 36.32
C LEU A 235 6.34 1.33 35.57
N LEU A 236 7.31 1.92 36.28
CA LEU A 236 8.38 2.71 35.65
C LEU A 236 9.22 1.85 34.69
N ASN A 237 9.60 0.65 35.13
CA ASN A 237 10.38 -0.28 34.31
C ASN A 237 9.59 -0.70 33.06
N GLN A 238 8.30 -1.02 33.21
CA GLN A 238 7.43 -1.37 32.09
C GLN A 238 7.27 -0.20 31.10
N HIS A 239 7.08 1.02 31.60
CA HIS A 239 7.01 2.22 30.76
C HIS A 239 8.33 2.43 30.00
N GLN A 240 9.48 2.33 30.66
CA GLN A 240 10.79 2.49 30.00
C GLN A 240 11.05 1.42 28.94
N GLU A 241 10.72 0.16 29.22
CA GLU A 241 10.92 -0.95 28.29
C GLU A 241 10.03 -0.81 27.04
N MET A 242 8.75 -0.53 27.24
CA MET A 242 7.81 -0.23 26.14
C MET A 242 8.28 1.01 25.37
N ASP A 243 8.87 1.98 26.07
CA ASP A 243 9.34 3.20 25.46
C ASP A 243 10.49 2.97 24.49
N GLN A 244 11.44 2.16 24.93
CA GLN A 244 12.59 1.75 24.15
C GLN A 244 12.18 0.91 22.93
N LYS A 245 11.31 -0.09 23.12
CA LYS A 245 10.79 -0.93 22.04
C LYS A 245 10.11 -0.11 20.95
N LEU A 246 9.31 0.89 21.32
CA LEU A 246 8.64 1.75 20.34
C LEU A 246 9.63 2.64 19.57
N LYS A 247 10.67 3.16 20.24
CA LYS A 247 11.72 3.94 19.57
C LYS A 247 12.48 3.10 18.55
N GLU A 248 12.88 1.88 18.93
CA GLU A 248 13.55 0.93 18.04
C GLU A 248 12.68 0.56 16.85
N ALA A 249 11.39 0.24 17.08
CA ALA A 249 10.45 -0.06 16.00
C ALA A 249 10.23 1.14 15.06
N ARG A 250 10.14 2.37 15.58
CA ARG A 250 10.03 3.60 14.77
C ARG A 250 11.28 3.83 13.91
N GLN A 251 12.47 3.61 14.47
CA GLN A 251 13.72 3.76 13.74
C GLN A 251 13.84 2.71 12.63
N ALA A 252 13.62 1.43 12.94
CA ALA A 252 13.65 0.35 11.95
C ALA A 252 12.67 0.59 10.80
N ARG A 253 11.47 1.11 11.09
CA ARG A 253 10.48 1.46 10.05
C ARG A 253 10.97 2.60 9.16
N ARG A 254 11.58 3.63 9.75
CA ARG A 254 12.13 4.76 8.99
C ARG A 254 13.24 4.28 8.04
N ASP A 255 14.15 3.46 8.56
CA ASP A 255 15.25 2.90 7.77
C ASP A 255 14.71 2.02 6.62
N ALA A 256 13.67 1.21 6.89
CA ALA A 256 13.01 0.42 5.85
C ALA A 256 12.32 1.28 4.77
N MET A 257 11.65 2.37 5.16
CA MET A 257 11.01 3.30 4.23
C MET A 257 12.05 4.04 3.37
N ASP A 258 13.13 4.49 3.98
CA ASP A 258 14.24 5.15 3.27
C ASP A 258 14.91 4.19 2.29
N ALA A 259 15.14 2.94 2.68
CA ALA A 259 15.66 1.88 1.81
C ALA A 259 14.70 1.57 0.64
N GLN A 260 13.39 1.48 0.89
CA GLN A 260 12.40 1.27 -0.18
C GLN A 260 12.38 2.44 -1.17
N LYS A 261 12.44 3.67 -0.68
CA LYS A 261 12.48 4.87 -1.52
C LYS A 261 13.74 4.91 -2.38
N ALA A 262 14.90 4.60 -1.80
CA ALA A 262 16.16 4.49 -2.53
C ALA A 262 16.06 3.42 -3.64
N ALA A 263 15.57 2.22 -3.32
CA ALA A 263 15.39 1.15 -4.30
C ALA A 263 14.41 1.53 -5.43
N ARG A 264 13.31 2.23 -5.13
CA ARG A 264 12.37 2.71 -6.15
C ARG A 264 13.01 3.75 -7.07
N GLU A 265 13.81 4.65 -6.51
CA GLU A 265 14.51 5.67 -7.29
C GLU A 265 15.60 5.06 -8.19
N GLU A 266 16.37 4.09 -7.69
CA GLU A 266 17.33 3.33 -8.51
C GLU A 266 16.64 2.58 -9.64
N LEU A 267 15.49 1.94 -9.36
CA LEU A 267 14.71 1.25 -10.39
C LEU A 267 14.15 2.22 -11.44
N LYS A 268 13.77 3.43 -11.03
CA LYS A 268 13.32 4.48 -11.96
C LYS A 268 14.47 4.96 -12.85
N GLN A 269 15.62 5.26 -12.26
CA GLN A 269 16.81 5.70 -12.99
C GLN A 269 17.30 4.65 -14.00
N THR A 270 17.30 3.37 -13.61
CA THR A 270 17.67 2.27 -14.51
C THR A 270 16.68 2.12 -15.67
N ARG A 271 15.37 2.28 -15.43
CA ARG A 271 14.35 2.31 -16.50
C ARG A 271 14.54 3.49 -17.45
N GLU A 272 14.78 4.68 -16.94
CA GLU A 272 15.03 5.87 -17.78
C GLU A 272 16.30 5.71 -18.62
N ALA A 273 17.36 5.15 -18.04
CA ALA A 273 18.59 4.87 -18.77
C ALA A 273 18.36 3.84 -19.90
N LEU A 274 17.55 2.81 -19.63
CA LEU A 274 17.19 1.80 -20.62
C LEU A 274 16.42 2.40 -21.81
N GLU A 275 15.46 3.29 -21.53
CA GLU A 275 14.68 3.98 -22.57
C GLU A 275 15.53 4.97 -23.37
N ARG A 276 16.49 5.66 -22.74
CA ARG A 276 17.45 6.50 -23.48
C ARG A 276 18.32 5.68 -24.42
N ALA A 277 18.89 4.57 -23.94
CA ALA A 277 19.67 3.65 -24.76
C ALA A 277 18.84 3.15 -25.96
N ARG A 278 17.56 2.80 -25.74
CA ARG A 278 16.64 2.38 -26.81
C ARG A 278 16.46 3.46 -27.88
N LYS A 279 16.29 4.72 -27.48
CA LYS A 279 16.15 5.84 -28.43
C LYS A 279 17.43 6.05 -29.24
N GLU A 280 18.60 5.94 -28.61
CA GLU A 280 19.89 6.06 -29.29
C GLU A 280 20.11 4.94 -30.31
N LEU A 281 19.81 3.68 -29.95
CA LEU A 281 19.93 2.56 -30.88
C LEU A 281 19.00 2.71 -32.09
N ARG A 282 17.78 3.25 -31.90
CA ARG A 282 16.81 3.49 -32.98
C ARG A 282 17.14 4.70 -33.85
N ALA A 283 17.79 5.70 -33.27
CA ALA A 283 18.21 6.91 -34.00
C ALA A 283 19.51 6.71 -34.80
N SER A 284 20.24 5.62 -34.55
CA SER A 284 21.48 5.31 -35.25
C SER A 284 21.23 4.92 -36.71
N GLY A 285 21.95 5.58 -37.63
CA GLY A 285 22.02 5.19 -39.04
C GLY A 285 23.04 4.10 -39.35
N ASN A 286 23.69 3.53 -38.33
CA ASN A 286 24.70 2.48 -38.48
C ASN A 286 24.05 1.10 -38.44
N LYS A 287 24.36 0.27 -39.44
CA LYS A 287 23.77 -1.07 -39.64
C LYS A 287 24.03 -2.02 -38.48
N GLU A 288 25.24 -2.04 -37.94
CA GLU A 288 25.63 -2.89 -36.82
C GLU A 288 24.90 -2.48 -35.54
N ILE A 289 24.70 -1.18 -35.31
CA ILE A 289 23.93 -0.65 -34.17
C ILE A 289 22.44 -0.99 -34.30
N THR A 290 21.86 -0.84 -35.50
CA THR A 290 20.46 -1.24 -35.76
C THR A 290 20.27 -2.74 -35.54
N GLN A 291 21.20 -3.57 -36.01
CA GLN A 291 21.15 -5.02 -35.81
C GLN A 291 21.26 -5.39 -34.32
N PHE A 292 22.15 -4.73 -33.57
CA PHE A 292 22.23 -4.90 -32.12
C PHE A 292 20.93 -4.49 -31.42
N GLY A 293 20.26 -3.43 -31.91
CA GLY A 293 18.96 -2.98 -31.39
C GLY A 293 17.85 -4.03 -31.48
N VAL A 294 17.80 -4.79 -32.57
CA VAL A 294 16.84 -5.90 -32.73
C VAL A 294 17.08 -6.99 -31.67
N TYR A 295 18.34 -7.39 -31.45
CA TYR A 295 18.66 -8.38 -30.42
C TYR A 295 18.43 -7.87 -29.00
N PHE A 296 18.70 -6.58 -28.76
CA PHE A 296 18.45 -5.94 -27.48
C PHE A 296 16.96 -5.93 -27.14
N GLU A 297 16.09 -5.59 -28.09
CA GLU A 297 14.64 -5.65 -27.90
C GLU A 297 14.15 -7.10 -27.65
N ALA A 298 14.65 -8.08 -28.41
CA ALA A 298 14.32 -9.49 -28.20
C ALA A 298 14.73 -9.99 -26.80
N CYS A 299 15.94 -9.64 -26.33
CA CYS A 299 16.41 -9.97 -24.98
C CYS A 299 15.52 -9.37 -23.88
N GLN A 300 15.02 -8.14 -24.07
CA GLN A 300 14.10 -7.51 -23.11
C GLN A 300 12.74 -8.21 -23.07
N GLU A 301 12.20 -8.59 -24.22
CA GLU A 301 10.95 -9.36 -24.28
C GLU A 301 11.09 -10.70 -23.56
N ASP A 302 12.18 -11.42 -23.82
CA ASP A 302 12.47 -12.68 -23.13
C ASP A 302 12.65 -12.51 -21.63
N PHE A 303 13.36 -11.46 -21.20
CA PHE A 303 13.48 -11.14 -19.78
C PHE A 303 12.11 -10.83 -19.14
N SER A 304 11.25 -10.07 -19.85
CA SER A 304 9.90 -9.77 -19.39
C SER A 304 9.05 -11.04 -19.27
N ARG A 305 9.18 -11.98 -20.24
CA ARG A 305 8.55 -13.31 -20.16
C ARG A 305 9.04 -14.09 -18.93
N MET A 306 10.34 -14.09 -18.65
CA MET A 306 10.92 -14.73 -17.46
C MET A 306 10.38 -14.12 -16.16
N MET A 307 10.31 -12.80 -16.06
CA MET A 307 9.71 -12.11 -14.91
C MET A 307 8.24 -12.47 -14.72
N GLY A 308 7.48 -12.59 -15.82
CA GLY A 308 6.09 -13.04 -15.78
C GLY A 308 5.92 -14.45 -15.20
N ILE A 309 6.88 -15.36 -15.40
CA ILE A 309 6.88 -16.69 -14.77
C ILE A 309 7.13 -16.57 -13.27
N LEU A 310 8.10 -15.76 -12.84
CA LEU A 310 8.39 -15.53 -11.42
C LEU A 310 7.18 -14.93 -10.67
N HIS A 311 6.45 -14.00 -11.29
CA HIS A 311 5.21 -13.47 -10.72
C HIS A 311 4.11 -14.53 -10.59
N LYS A 312 3.97 -15.43 -11.57
CA LYS A 312 3.01 -16.54 -11.47
C LYS A 312 3.37 -17.50 -10.35
N LEU A 313 4.65 -17.81 -10.15
CA LEU A 313 5.11 -18.66 -9.05
C LEU A 313 4.85 -18.00 -7.68
N LYS A 314 5.11 -16.70 -7.57
CA LYS A 314 4.77 -15.91 -6.37
C LYS A 314 3.27 -15.96 -6.07
N ALA A 315 2.42 -15.79 -7.08
CA ALA A 315 0.97 -15.85 -6.92
C ALA A 315 0.46 -17.27 -6.59
N GLY A 316 1.16 -18.30 -7.07
CA GLY A 316 0.86 -19.71 -6.78
C GLY A 316 1.40 -20.23 -5.44
N GLY A 317 2.17 -19.42 -4.70
CA GLY A 317 2.77 -19.83 -3.43
C GLY A 317 3.98 -20.78 -3.56
N ASP A 318 4.55 -20.95 -4.75
CA ASP A 318 5.75 -21.77 -4.97
C ASP A 318 7.02 -20.96 -4.72
N ASP A 319 7.34 -20.78 -3.43
CA ASP A 319 8.50 -20.02 -3.00
C ASP A 319 9.83 -20.71 -3.34
N GLU A 320 9.86 -22.03 -3.35
CA GLU A 320 11.07 -22.81 -3.67
C GLU A 320 11.40 -22.72 -5.16
N GLY A 321 10.41 -22.91 -6.03
CA GLY A 321 10.57 -22.73 -7.48
C GLY A 321 10.95 -21.30 -7.84
N ARG A 322 10.31 -20.30 -7.20
CA ARG A 322 10.64 -18.89 -7.38
C ARG A 322 12.08 -18.58 -6.98
N ALA A 323 12.55 -19.07 -5.83
CA ALA A 323 13.91 -18.84 -5.36
C ALA A 323 14.95 -19.43 -6.32
N LYS A 324 14.75 -20.67 -6.78
CA LYS A 324 15.65 -21.34 -7.73
C LYS A 324 15.75 -20.59 -9.06
N LEU A 325 14.61 -20.20 -9.65
CA LEU A 325 14.61 -19.46 -10.92
C LEU A 325 15.17 -18.05 -10.78
N THR A 326 14.95 -17.38 -9.66
CA THR A 326 15.55 -16.07 -9.37
C THR A 326 17.08 -16.18 -9.31
N ALA A 327 17.60 -17.20 -8.62
CA ALA A 327 19.04 -17.45 -8.54
C ALA A 327 19.65 -17.77 -9.92
N ALA A 328 18.98 -18.60 -10.72
CA ALA A 328 19.44 -18.94 -12.07
C ALA A 328 19.47 -17.72 -13.00
N GLY A 329 18.42 -16.88 -12.97
CA GLY A 329 18.37 -15.63 -13.74
C GLY A 329 19.47 -14.65 -13.31
N GLY A 330 19.70 -14.51 -12.00
CA GLY A 330 20.78 -13.68 -11.47
C GLY A 330 22.17 -14.15 -11.91
N ALA A 331 22.42 -15.46 -11.91
CA ALA A 331 23.68 -16.03 -12.38
C ALA A 331 23.92 -15.76 -13.89
N LEU A 332 22.88 -15.87 -14.71
CA LEU A 332 22.95 -15.55 -16.14
C LEU A 332 23.29 -14.06 -16.36
N LEU A 333 22.57 -13.15 -15.71
CA LEU A 333 22.83 -11.71 -15.81
C LEU A 333 24.25 -11.35 -15.37
N GLY A 334 24.71 -11.91 -14.24
CA GLY A 334 26.08 -11.71 -13.77
C GLY A 334 27.14 -12.24 -14.73
N ALA A 335 26.86 -13.33 -15.45
CA ALA A 335 27.75 -13.82 -16.50
C ALA A 335 27.77 -12.89 -17.73
N MET A 336 26.61 -12.39 -18.15
CA MET A 336 26.50 -11.42 -19.26
C MET A 336 27.21 -10.10 -18.92
N GLU A 337 27.08 -9.61 -17.69
CA GLU A 337 27.77 -8.40 -17.24
C GLU A 337 29.30 -8.55 -17.33
N LYS A 338 29.85 -9.69 -16.91
CA LYS A 338 31.28 -9.98 -17.03
C LYS A 338 31.76 -10.05 -18.48
N GLN A 339 30.94 -10.56 -19.39
CA GLN A 339 31.27 -10.59 -20.82
C GLN A 339 31.26 -9.20 -21.46
N LEU A 340 30.46 -8.28 -20.93
CA LEU A 340 30.41 -6.88 -21.38
C LEU A 340 31.53 -6.02 -20.78
N ALA A 341 32.17 -6.45 -19.68
CA ALA A 341 33.19 -5.68 -18.98
C ALA A 341 34.38 -5.23 -19.86
N PRO A 342 34.97 -6.06 -20.74
CA PRO A 342 36.08 -5.65 -21.60
C PRO A 342 35.73 -4.48 -22.54
N PHE A 343 34.51 -4.49 -23.09
CA PHE A 343 34.02 -3.44 -23.98
C PHE A 343 33.72 -2.12 -23.24
N ARG A 344 33.56 -2.19 -21.90
CA ARG A 344 33.35 -1.03 -21.04
C ARG A 344 34.67 -0.31 -20.74
N GLU A 345 35.77 -1.06 -20.59
CA GLU A 345 37.12 -0.52 -20.32
C GLU A 345 37.78 0.10 -21.56
N GLU A 346 37.58 -0.48 -22.75
CA GLU A 346 38.09 0.07 -24.02
C GLU A 346 37.43 1.42 -24.40
N GLY A 347 36.16 1.61 -24.06
CA GLY A 347 35.45 2.88 -24.27
C GLY A 347 35.90 4.01 -23.32
N ALA A 348 36.36 3.67 -22.11
CA ALA A 348 36.86 4.64 -21.13
C ALA A 348 38.31 5.07 -21.39
N ALA A 349 39.11 4.24 -22.09
CA ALA A 349 40.47 4.57 -22.49
C ALA A 349 40.56 5.42 -23.78
N SER A 350 39.44 5.58 -24.50
CA SER A 350 39.34 6.32 -25.77
C SER A 350 38.58 7.65 -25.67
N CYS A 351 38.21 8.08 -24.46
CA CYS A 351 37.63 9.40 -24.17
C CYS A 351 38.66 10.35 -23.56
#